data_AF-A0A0S4XFZ6-F1
#
_entry.id   AF-A0A0S4XFZ6-F1
#
_cell.length_a   1.000
_cell.length_b   1.000
_cell.length_c   1.000
_cell.angle_alpha   90.00
_cell.angle_beta   90.00
_cell.angle_gamma   90.00
#
_symmetry.space_group_name_H-M   'P 1'
#
loop_
_entity.id
_entity.type
_entity.pdbx_description
1 polymer ?
#
loop_
_entity_poly.entity_id
_entity_poly.type
_entity_poly.pdbx_seq_one_letter_code
_entity_poly.pdbx_strand_id
1 'polypeptide(L)'
;MTPPLLQRLRRHARWGAPALLALIGLTAYAVGWFDRTPESFRKPNMTALSPRLQPLFEKTKTVCFGRFLIDVPATATVVFGPVRASTRIERLPGEGDKLEEYVAKRETELKAQDRYDEKRDDLNRYKETLDGAVSGQKIVVGYQNFRGSFYEVESYIRLGQDLYIQETQAPVEPYKLTGQTPKKSVIASLGDAIEDLNATARNLHARADDEVPTAPGVCLDGAFLDDSSGWLTHERIPLGIRLKEFPDVHISIDTSRNQGRLIESSALEPRLKRAEANTIRMGGGDWYRQIKMLRRGDRQIEGWTGYEALGHLPEQESVSAHHDFQFMSLGHPTDPLKPLLDVQMQTGVADNMVGKHRPSITDEEAVALWDKLTSTIRVRPVGGPGTGKAASNDPLPPHAPSAPLGELAATGRQCPQTGWWQCPDVGAIDGGHRFIREGQVMPKVAIVGKPSLWQRLKGERPMRQTATVWTLLSYAPMPDTADASALPSSAPVKTDGERA
;
A
#
# COMPACT_ATOMS: atom_id res chain seq x y z
N MET A 1 17.75 8.22 -70.84
CA MET A 1 18.53 7.81 -69.65
C MET A 1 18.36 8.87 -68.57
N THR A 2 17.58 8.59 -67.54
CA THR A 2 17.46 9.45 -66.34
C THR A 2 18.55 9.07 -65.33
N PRO A 3 19.26 10.02 -64.71
CA PRO A 3 20.42 9.72 -63.90
C PRO A 3 20.05 9.01 -62.57
N PRO A 4 20.96 8.17 -62.02
CA PRO A 4 20.69 7.27 -60.88
C PRO A 4 20.36 7.97 -59.56
N LEU A 5 20.50 9.30 -59.49
CA LEU A 5 20.12 10.12 -58.33
C LEU A 5 18.59 10.20 -58.14
N LEU A 6 17.81 10.22 -59.24
CA LEU A 6 16.35 10.38 -59.18
C LEU A 6 15.61 9.10 -58.77
N GLN A 7 16.22 7.92 -58.94
CA GLN A 7 15.66 6.64 -58.45
C GLN A 7 15.86 6.43 -56.94
N ARG A 8 16.95 6.94 -56.36
CA ARG A 8 17.17 6.88 -54.90
C ARG A 8 16.20 7.78 -54.14
N LEU A 9 15.89 8.97 -54.66
CA LEU A 9 14.93 9.91 -54.03
C LEU A 9 13.50 9.35 -53.98
N ARG A 10 13.07 8.58 -55.00
CA ARG A 10 11.73 7.93 -55.01
C ARG A 10 11.60 6.77 -54.01
N ARG A 11 12.69 6.09 -53.63
CA ARG A 11 12.65 5.02 -52.61
C ARG A 11 12.60 5.58 -51.18
N HIS A 12 13.26 6.70 -50.92
CA HIS A 12 13.20 7.36 -49.60
C HIS A 12 11.85 8.04 -49.33
N ALA A 13 11.18 8.59 -50.36
CA ALA A 13 9.83 9.16 -50.20
C ALA A 13 8.75 8.11 -49.92
N ARG A 14 8.92 6.86 -50.39
CA ARG A 14 7.95 5.76 -50.22
C ARG A 14 7.95 5.14 -48.82
N TRP A 15 9.02 5.34 -48.04
CA TRP A 15 9.16 4.83 -46.68
C TRP A 15 9.13 5.94 -45.62
N GLY A 16 9.32 7.20 -46.01
CA GLY A 16 9.27 8.35 -45.09
C GLY A 16 7.87 8.61 -44.52
N ALA A 17 6.82 8.55 -45.35
CA ALA A 17 5.45 8.80 -44.92
C ALA A 17 4.91 7.80 -43.88
N PRO A 18 5.05 6.46 -44.05
CA PRO A 18 4.62 5.51 -43.02
C PRO A 18 5.50 5.54 -41.76
N ALA A 19 6.80 5.84 -41.88
CA ALA A 19 7.69 5.99 -40.72
C ALA A 19 7.35 7.24 -39.90
N LEU A 20 6.94 8.34 -40.54
CA LEU A 20 6.50 9.56 -39.86
C LEU A 20 5.17 9.34 -39.12
N LEU A 21 4.21 8.61 -39.72
CA LEU A 21 2.94 8.26 -39.08
C LEU A 21 3.13 7.29 -37.90
N ALA A 22 4.07 6.34 -38.00
CA ALA A 22 4.43 5.47 -36.88
C ALA A 22 5.13 6.25 -35.74
N LEU A 23 5.98 7.23 -36.07
CA LEU A 23 6.58 8.12 -35.06
C LEU A 23 5.53 9.01 -34.40
N ILE A 24 4.59 9.58 -35.16
CA ILE A 24 3.48 10.40 -34.64
C ILE A 24 2.58 9.55 -33.73
N GLY A 25 2.27 8.31 -34.12
CA GLY A 25 1.53 7.36 -33.28
C GLY A 25 2.27 6.99 -31.99
N LEU A 26 3.59 6.76 -32.06
CA LEU A 26 4.43 6.49 -30.87
C LEU A 26 4.58 7.73 -29.96
N THR A 27 4.65 8.94 -30.53
CA THR A 27 4.66 10.17 -29.73
C THR A 27 3.30 10.47 -29.12
N ALA A 28 2.19 10.19 -29.81
CA ALA A 28 0.84 10.33 -29.24
C ALA A 28 0.60 9.30 -28.12
N TYR A 29 1.14 8.08 -28.28
CA TYR A 29 1.12 7.06 -27.22
C TYR A 29 1.99 7.46 -26.02
N ALA A 30 3.16 8.07 -26.26
CA ALA A 30 4.06 8.53 -25.20
C ALA A 30 3.55 9.79 -24.48
N VAL A 31 2.91 10.72 -25.20
CA VAL A 31 2.31 11.93 -24.60
C VAL A 31 1.05 11.58 -23.82
N GLY A 32 0.20 10.67 -24.32
CA GLY A 32 -0.94 10.15 -23.55
C GLY A 32 -0.55 9.37 -22.28
N TRP A 33 0.71 8.90 -22.20
CA TRP A 33 1.26 8.23 -21.02
C TRP A 33 1.84 9.19 -19.99
N PHE A 34 2.32 10.37 -20.41
CA PHE A 34 2.89 11.40 -19.52
C PHE A 34 1.87 12.45 -19.07
N ASP A 35 0.73 12.59 -19.74
CA ASP A 35 -0.35 13.53 -19.38
C ASP A 35 -1.40 12.95 -18.41
N ARG A 36 -1.12 11.83 -17.74
CA ARG A 36 -1.82 11.51 -16.48
C ARG A 36 -1.28 12.39 -15.35
N THR A 37 -1.38 13.70 -15.52
CA THR A 37 -1.53 14.58 -14.36
C THR A 37 -2.70 14.01 -13.55
N PRO A 38 -2.58 13.79 -12.23
CA PRO A 38 -3.72 13.35 -11.45
C PRO A 38 -4.83 14.38 -11.69
N GLU A 39 -5.92 13.96 -12.33
CA GLU A 39 -7.11 14.79 -12.43
C GLU A 39 -7.40 15.28 -11.01
N SER A 40 -7.59 16.60 -10.88
CA SER A 40 -8.02 17.23 -9.63
C SER A 40 -9.06 16.35 -8.95
N PHE A 41 -8.92 16.11 -7.64
CA PHE A 41 -9.80 15.21 -6.89
C PHE A 41 -11.26 15.42 -7.31
N ARG A 42 -11.80 14.47 -8.08
CA ARG A 42 -13.20 14.55 -8.51
C ARG A 42 -14.02 14.08 -7.32
N LYS A 43 -14.82 14.99 -6.75
CA LYS A 43 -15.79 14.59 -5.71
C LYS A 43 -16.62 13.43 -6.27
N PRO A 44 -16.63 12.26 -5.62
CA PRO A 44 -17.43 11.14 -6.08
C PRO A 44 -18.90 11.57 -6.13
N ASN A 45 -19.63 11.07 -7.13
CA ASN A 45 -21.05 11.34 -7.25
C ASN A 45 -21.77 10.60 -6.11
N MET A 46 -22.10 11.32 -5.05
CA MET A 46 -22.72 10.76 -3.85
C MET A 46 -24.20 10.52 -4.10
N THR A 47 -24.65 9.30 -3.85
CA THR A 47 -26.08 8.96 -3.84
C THR A 47 -26.69 9.37 -2.50
N ALA A 48 -27.84 10.06 -2.53
CA ALA A 48 -28.52 10.48 -1.31
C ALA A 48 -29.02 9.28 -0.49
N LEU A 49 -28.90 9.34 0.84
CA LEU A 49 -29.40 8.30 1.73
C LEU A 49 -30.94 8.28 1.72
N SER A 50 -31.51 7.09 1.54
CA SER A 50 -32.95 6.88 1.72
C SER A 50 -33.36 7.12 3.18
N PRO A 51 -34.64 7.44 3.46
CA PRO A 51 -35.13 7.56 4.84
C PRO A 51 -34.83 6.34 5.71
N ARG A 52 -34.72 5.15 5.11
CA ARG A 52 -34.41 3.90 5.81
C ARG A 52 -32.93 3.78 6.19
N LEU A 53 -32.02 4.39 5.42
CA LEU A 53 -30.58 4.40 5.70
C LEU A 53 -30.14 5.58 6.57
N GLN A 54 -30.89 6.68 6.62
CA GLN A 54 -30.53 7.86 7.40
C GLN A 54 -30.23 7.55 8.89
N PRO A 55 -31.05 6.76 9.61
CA PRO A 55 -30.82 6.47 11.03
C PRO A 55 -29.48 5.78 11.32
N LEU A 56 -28.94 5.00 10.38
CA LEU A 56 -27.64 4.32 10.55
C LEU A 56 -26.49 5.32 10.74
N PHE A 57 -26.62 6.52 10.18
CA PHE A 57 -25.56 7.53 10.16
C PHE A 57 -25.84 8.74 11.06
N GLU A 58 -26.90 8.69 11.87
CA GLU A 58 -27.16 9.70 12.92
C GLU A 58 -26.09 9.65 14.02
N LYS A 59 -25.64 8.45 14.36
CA LYS A 59 -24.54 8.21 15.30
C LYS A 59 -23.52 7.30 14.65
N THR A 60 -22.30 7.80 14.48
CA THR A 60 -21.19 7.06 13.92
C THR A 60 -20.07 6.91 14.95
N LYS A 61 -19.19 5.94 14.71
CA LYS A 61 -17.90 5.82 15.38
C LYS A 61 -16.79 5.73 14.35
N THR A 62 -15.63 6.29 14.68
CA THR A 62 -14.43 6.19 13.86
C THR A 62 -13.67 4.92 14.23
N VAL A 63 -13.31 4.13 13.24
CA VAL A 63 -12.55 2.89 13.40
C VAL A 63 -11.15 3.10 12.84
N CYS A 64 -10.13 2.83 13.65
CA CYS A 64 -8.75 2.78 13.20
C CYS A 64 -8.39 1.37 12.69
N PHE A 65 -7.95 1.28 11.43
CA PHE A 65 -7.48 0.03 10.83
C PHE A 65 -6.23 0.31 10.02
N GLY A 66 -5.14 -0.39 10.33
CA GLY A 66 -3.88 -0.16 9.65
C GLY A 66 -3.39 1.26 9.85
N ARG A 67 -3.18 2.00 8.76
CA ARG A 67 -2.79 3.42 8.76
C ARG A 67 -3.97 4.34 8.45
N PHE A 68 -5.19 3.83 8.54
CA PHE A 68 -6.39 4.45 7.99
C PHE A 68 -7.51 4.54 9.02
N LEU A 69 -8.49 5.37 8.69
CA LEU A 69 -9.72 5.56 9.44
C LEU A 69 -10.92 5.34 8.52
N ILE A 70 -12.01 4.83 9.08
CA ILE A 70 -13.33 4.77 8.44
C ILE A 70 -14.39 5.12 9.47
N ASP A 71 -15.43 5.84 9.06
CA ASP A 71 -16.58 6.09 9.94
C ASP A 71 -17.70 5.11 9.62
N VAL A 72 -18.17 4.41 10.64
CA VAL A 72 -19.21 3.37 10.54
C VAL A 72 -20.36 3.71 11.48
N PRO A 73 -21.58 3.18 11.26
CA PRO A 73 -22.66 3.26 12.24
C PRO A 73 -22.19 2.83 13.63
N ALA A 74 -22.60 3.54 14.68
CA ALA A 74 -22.15 3.23 16.05
C ALA A 74 -22.51 1.78 16.45
N THR A 75 -23.62 1.28 15.93
CA THR A 75 -24.15 -0.08 16.13
C THR A 75 -23.43 -1.16 15.31
N ALA A 76 -22.57 -0.79 14.36
CA ALA A 76 -21.88 -1.75 13.51
C ALA A 76 -20.84 -2.57 14.30
N THR A 77 -20.78 -3.86 14.01
CA THR A 77 -19.71 -4.74 14.51
C THR A 77 -18.52 -4.66 13.55
N VAL A 78 -17.35 -4.38 14.10
CA VAL A 78 -16.08 -4.37 13.39
C VAL A 78 -15.41 -5.72 13.62
N VAL A 79 -14.96 -6.36 12.54
CA VAL A 79 -14.31 -7.67 12.60
C VAL A 79 -12.92 -7.51 11.99
N PHE A 80 -11.88 -7.60 12.81
CA PHE A 80 -10.52 -7.67 12.28
C PHE A 80 -10.26 -9.09 11.80
N GLY A 81 -9.79 -9.22 10.55
CA GLY A 81 -9.18 -10.48 10.14
C GLY A 81 -7.77 -10.60 10.70
N PRO A 82 -7.13 -11.77 10.58
CA PRO A 82 -5.75 -11.94 10.98
C PRO A 82 -4.85 -10.99 10.20
N VAL A 83 -4.23 -10.07 10.91
CA VAL A 83 -3.39 -9.04 10.31
C VAL A 83 -2.03 -9.66 9.98
N ARG A 84 -1.41 -9.24 8.88
CA ARG A 84 0.01 -9.48 8.65
C ARG A 84 0.76 -8.16 8.76
N ALA A 85 1.54 -7.98 9.83
CA ALA A 85 2.42 -6.84 10.00
C ALA A 85 3.81 -7.40 10.35
N SER A 86 4.62 -7.64 9.32
CA SER A 86 5.79 -8.53 9.33
C SER A 86 5.44 -10.02 9.58
N THR A 87 4.76 -10.34 10.68
CA THR A 87 4.23 -11.68 11.00
C THR A 87 2.70 -11.67 10.98
N ARG A 88 2.08 -12.86 10.96
CA ARG A 88 0.62 -12.96 11.18
C ARG A 88 0.35 -12.71 12.66
N ILE A 89 -0.62 -11.87 13.00
CA ILE A 89 -0.99 -11.51 14.37
C ILE A 89 -2.50 -11.69 14.55
N GLU A 90 -2.88 -12.38 15.61
CA GLU A 90 -4.27 -12.63 15.99
C GLU A 90 -4.47 -12.31 17.47
N ARG A 91 -5.61 -11.71 17.81
CA ARG A 91 -6.02 -11.38 19.18
C ARG A 91 -7.03 -12.41 19.68
N LEU A 92 -6.84 -12.87 20.90
CA LEU A 92 -7.81 -13.63 21.69
C LEU A 92 -8.25 -12.76 22.88
N PRO A 93 -9.41 -12.08 22.78
CA PRO A 93 -9.87 -11.16 23.81
C PRO A 93 -10.13 -11.86 25.15
N GLY A 94 -9.62 -11.31 26.25
CA GLY A 94 -9.82 -11.85 27.61
C GLY A 94 -9.03 -13.13 27.93
N GLU A 95 -8.20 -13.61 27.02
CA GLU A 95 -7.46 -14.87 27.15
C GLU A 95 -6.01 -14.68 27.66
N GLY A 96 -5.64 -13.47 28.08
CA GLY A 96 -4.28 -13.12 28.48
C GLY A 96 -3.73 -13.93 29.66
N ASP A 97 -4.58 -14.27 30.63
CA ASP A 97 -4.19 -15.12 31.78
C ASP A 97 -4.01 -16.59 31.41
N LYS A 98 -4.47 -17.02 30.23
CA LYS A 98 -4.38 -18.41 29.76
C LYS A 98 -3.14 -18.67 28.89
N LEU A 99 -2.20 -17.72 28.81
CA LEU A 99 -0.99 -17.84 27.98
C LEU A 99 -0.29 -19.20 28.15
N GLU A 100 -0.02 -19.61 29.39
CA GLU A 100 0.66 -20.88 29.68
C GLU A 100 -0.17 -22.11 29.28
N GLU A 101 -1.51 -22.02 29.34
CA GLU A 101 -2.41 -23.08 28.88
C GLU A 101 -2.31 -23.24 27.35
N TYR A 102 -2.32 -22.13 26.60
CA TYR A 102 -2.18 -22.14 25.15
C TYR A 102 -0.80 -22.67 24.72
N VAL A 103 0.27 -22.26 25.40
CA VAL A 103 1.63 -22.78 25.16
C VAL A 103 1.67 -24.28 25.41
N ALA A 104 1.21 -24.75 26.58
CA ALA A 104 1.21 -26.17 26.92
C ALA A 104 0.35 -27.01 25.96
N LYS A 105 -0.81 -26.48 25.54
CA LYS A 105 -1.66 -27.09 24.52
C LYS A 105 -0.90 -27.26 23.21
N ARG A 106 -0.25 -26.19 22.72
CA ARG A 106 0.49 -26.24 21.46
C ARG A 106 1.68 -27.20 21.50
N GLU A 107 2.42 -27.22 22.60
CA GLU A 107 3.48 -28.20 22.81
C GLU A 107 2.94 -29.64 22.76
N THR A 108 1.82 -29.90 23.42
CA THR A 108 1.18 -31.22 23.44
C THR A 108 0.73 -31.64 22.04
N GLU A 109 0.11 -30.73 21.29
CA GLU A 109 -0.28 -30.97 19.90
C GLU A 109 0.91 -31.32 19.01
N LEU A 110 2.04 -30.63 19.17
CA LEU A 110 3.26 -30.89 18.39
C LEU A 110 3.94 -32.20 18.82
N LYS A 111 3.96 -32.51 20.13
CA LYS A 111 4.51 -33.77 20.67
C LYS A 111 3.69 -35.01 20.26
N ALA A 112 2.39 -34.84 20.04
CA ALA A 112 1.49 -35.92 19.62
C ALA A 112 1.52 -36.21 18.11
N GLN A 113 2.20 -35.38 17.32
CA GLN A 113 2.24 -35.51 15.86
C GLN A 113 3.60 -36.00 15.40
N ASP A 114 3.59 -37.06 14.59
CA ASP A 114 4.81 -37.69 14.13
C ASP A 114 5.59 -36.84 13.14
N ARG A 115 6.91 -37.02 13.16
CA ARG A 115 7.84 -36.47 12.17
C ARG A 115 8.70 -37.60 11.60
N TYR A 116 8.99 -37.52 10.30
CA TYR A 116 9.98 -38.36 9.65
C TYR A 116 11.28 -37.59 9.52
N ASP A 117 12.34 -38.12 10.12
CA ASP A 117 13.70 -37.65 9.93
C ASP A 117 14.57 -38.85 9.56
N GLU A 118 15.10 -38.87 8.33
CA GLU A 118 15.99 -39.94 7.86
C GLU A 118 17.28 -40.07 8.70
N LYS A 119 17.60 -39.05 9.52
CA LYS A 119 18.87 -38.92 10.23
C LYS A 119 18.75 -39.01 11.76
N ARG A 120 17.55 -39.01 12.36
CA ARG A 120 17.34 -39.00 13.83
C ARG A 120 16.05 -39.69 14.30
N ASP A 121 16.09 -40.21 15.52
CA ASP A 121 14.95 -40.82 16.26
C ASP A 121 14.01 -39.79 16.94
N ASP A 122 14.08 -38.49 16.61
CA ASP A 122 13.14 -37.50 17.17
C ASP A 122 11.80 -37.59 16.44
N LEU A 123 10.90 -38.40 17.01
CA LEU A 123 9.68 -38.86 16.34
C LEU A 123 8.52 -37.86 16.36
N ASN A 124 8.66 -36.65 16.94
CA ASN A 124 7.55 -35.70 16.98
C ASN A 124 7.88 -34.30 16.41
N ARG A 125 6.85 -33.50 16.19
CA ARG A 125 6.95 -32.17 15.58
C ARG A 125 7.40 -31.08 16.56
N TYR A 126 7.51 -31.32 17.86
CA TYR A 126 7.97 -30.31 18.83
C TYR A 126 9.49 -30.19 18.80
N LYS A 127 10.01 -28.96 18.83
CA LYS A 127 11.46 -28.70 18.94
C LYS A 127 11.81 -28.13 20.31
N GLU A 128 11.29 -26.94 20.61
CA GLU A 128 11.66 -26.20 21.81
C GLU A 128 10.64 -25.09 22.09
N THR A 129 10.60 -24.65 23.35
CA THR A 129 9.91 -23.44 23.78
C THR A 129 10.94 -22.50 24.41
N LEU A 130 10.88 -21.23 24.01
CA LEU A 130 11.84 -20.20 24.37
C LEU A 130 11.11 -19.02 25.04
N ASP A 131 11.81 -18.32 25.91
CA ASP A 131 11.38 -16.99 26.34
C ASP A 131 11.63 -15.97 25.22
N GLY A 132 10.68 -15.06 25.04
CA GLY A 132 10.77 -13.98 24.06
C GLY A 132 11.49 -12.74 24.60
N ALA A 133 11.46 -11.67 23.81
CA ALA A 133 12.14 -10.42 24.13
C ALA A 133 11.39 -9.51 25.13
N VAL A 134 10.09 -9.72 25.33
CA VAL A 134 9.31 -8.98 26.33
C VAL A 134 8.87 -9.91 27.46
N SER A 135 8.64 -9.34 28.65
CA SER A 135 8.26 -10.12 29.82
C SER A 135 6.97 -10.90 29.59
N GLY A 136 6.98 -12.20 29.90
CA GLY A 136 5.85 -13.10 29.71
C GLY A 136 5.64 -13.59 28.27
N GLN A 137 6.44 -13.14 27.29
CA GLN A 137 6.38 -13.68 25.94
C GLN A 137 6.96 -15.10 25.90
N LYS A 138 6.22 -16.03 25.28
CA LYS A 138 6.70 -17.40 24.98
C LYS A 138 6.75 -17.62 23.48
N ILE A 139 7.74 -18.36 23.01
CA ILE A 139 7.90 -18.73 21.60
C ILE A 139 7.98 -20.25 21.51
N VAL A 140 7.01 -20.88 20.86
CA VAL A 140 6.99 -22.33 20.61
C VAL A 140 7.48 -22.58 19.19
N VAL A 141 8.49 -23.44 19.07
CA VAL A 141 9.07 -23.86 17.79
C VAL A 141 8.68 -25.31 17.53
N GLY A 142 7.99 -25.53 16.41
CA GLY A 142 7.67 -26.85 15.90
C GLY A 142 8.08 -27.01 14.44
N TYR A 143 8.13 -28.24 13.95
CA TYR A 143 8.24 -28.52 12.52
C TYR A 143 6.86 -28.36 11.88
N GLN A 144 6.77 -27.78 10.68
CA GLN A 144 5.49 -27.46 10.02
C GLN A 144 4.72 -28.71 9.55
N ASN A 145 5.41 -29.79 9.21
CA ASN A 145 4.80 -31.00 8.70
C ASN A 145 5.71 -32.22 8.92
N PHE A 146 5.20 -33.39 8.54
CA PHE A 146 5.90 -34.67 8.66
C PHE A 146 7.31 -34.69 8.04
N ARG A 147 7.55 -33.98 6.93
CA ARG A 147 8.89 -33.90 6.29
C ARG A 147 9.83 -32.91 6.98
N GLY A 148 9.27 -31.94 7.71
CA GLY A 148 10.01 -31.01 8.56
C GLY A 148 11.03 -30.12 7.83
N SER A 149 10.78 -29.70 6.59
CA SER A 149 11.70 -28.77 5.88
C SER A 149 11.58 -27.31 6.35
N PHE A 150 10.49 -26.99 7.04
CA PHE A 150 10.23 -25.69 7.66
C PHE A 150 9.83 -25.86 9.12
N TYR A 151 10.21 -24.89 9.93
CA TYR A 151 9.63 -24.62 11.23
C TYR A 151 8.32 -23.83 11.09
N GLU A 152 7.37 -24.17 11.94
CA GLU A 152 6.22 -23.35 12.30
C GLU A 152 6.52 -22.76 13.69
N VAL A 153 6.53 -21.44 13.79
CA VAL A 153 6.96 -20.72 14.98
C VAL A 153 5.84 -19.82 15.45
N GLU A 154 5.44 -19.99 16.71
CA GLU A 154 4.34 -19.25 17.32
C GLU A 154 4.83 -18.48 18.53
N SER A 155 4.54 -17.17 18.58
CA SER A 155 4.79 -16.36 19.77
C SER A 155 3.49 -15.97 20.46
N TYR A 156 3.45 -16.18 21.77
CA TYR A 156 2.34 -15.88 22.65
C TYR A 156 2.70 -14.66 23.51
N ILE A 157 1.89 -13.61 23.44
CA ILE A 157 2.15 -12.33 24.09
C ILE A 157 0.90 -11.94 24.88
N ARG A 158 1.02 -11.84 26.19
CA ARG A 158 -0.01 -11.21 27.02
C ARG A 158 0.10 -9.70 26.91
N LEU A 159 -1.02 -9.06 26.58
CA LEU A 159 -1.11 -7.60 26.52
C LEU A 159 -2.38 -7.15 27.26
N GLY A 160 -2.20 -6.76 28.53
CA GLY A 160 -3.33 -6.50 29.43
C GLY A 160 -4.11 -7.78 29.74
N GLN A 161 -5.41 -7.78 29.41
CA GLN A 161 -6.31 -8.92 29.58
C GLN A 161 -6.34 -9.86 28.36
N ASP A 162 -5.71 -9.47 27.25
CA ASP A 162 -5.79 -10.19 26.00
C ASP A 162 -4.53 -11.00 25.75
N LEU A 163 -4.68 -12.06 24.94
CA LEU A 163 -3.58 -12.85 24.42
C LEU A 163 -3.44 -12.55 22.92
N TYR A 164 -2.22 -12.27 22.48
CA TYR A 164 -1.87 -12.14 21.07
C TYR A 164 -1.03 -13.33 20.66
N ILE A 165 -1.40 -13.95 19.55
CA ILE A 165 -0.65 -15.04 18.92
C ILE A 165 -0.05 -14.49 17.63
N GLN A 166 1.27 -14.61 17.51
CA GLN A 166 2.01 -14.31 16.31
C GLN A 166 2.46 -15.59 15.65
N GLU A 167 2.29 -15.71 14.35
CA GLU A 167 2.69 -16.90 13.59
C GLU A 167 3.66 -16.52 12.48
N THR A 168 4.70 -17.33 12.34
CA THR A 168 5.64 -17.24 11.22
C THR A 168 6.24 -18.61 10.89
N GLN A 169 7.00 -18.68 9.80
CA GLN A 169 7.68 -19.88 9.33
C GLN A 169 9.13 -19.57 9.02
N ALA A 170 10.00 -20.55 9.26
CA ALA A 170 11.43 -20.44 8.95
C ALA A 170 11.93 -21.73 8.31
N PRO A 171 12.88 -21.68 7.37
CA PRO A 171 13.49 -22.91 6.87
C PRO A 171 14.30 -23.61 7.96
N VAL A 172 14.28 -24.94 7.99
CA VAL A 172 15.11 -25.73 8.91
C VAL A 172 16.59 -25.64 8.53
N GLU A 173 16.88 -25.72 7.23
CA GLU A 173 18.20 -25.45 6.68
C GLU A 173 18.29 -23.97 6.25
N PRO A 174 19.12 -23.14 6.91
CA PRO A 174 19.18 -21.72 6.60
C PRO A 174 19.62 -21.45 5.16
N TYR A 175 18.99 -20.47 4.52
CA TYR A 175 19.39 -20.05 3.18
C TYR A 175 20.67 -19.22 3.23
N LYS A 176 21.67 -19.61 2.42
CA LYS A 176 22.84 -18.76 2.16
C LYS A 176 22.47 -17.72 1.11
N LEU A 177 22.05 -16.55 1.56
CA LEU A 177 21.82 -15.41 0.68
C LEU A 177 23.17 -14.88 0.17
N THR A 178 23.61 -15.30 -1.03
CA THR A 178 24.84 -14.80 -1.66
C THR A 178 24.53 -13.63 -2.61
N GLY A 179 25.26 -12.53 -2.47
CA GLY A 179 25.40 -11.51 -3.52
C GLY A 179 24.27 -10.47 -3.69
N GLN A 180 23.27 -10.43 -2.82
CA GLN A 180 22.31 -9.32 -2.76
C GLN A 180 22.17 -8.88 -1.32
N THR A 181 22.26 -7.56 -1.06
CA THR A 181 21.93 -6.98 0.24
C THR A 181 20.56 -7.54 0.62
N PRO A 182 20.43 -8.30 1.74
CA PRO A 182 19.14 -8.83 2.12
C PRO A 182 18.20 -7.64 2.25
N LYS A 183 17.21 -7.52 1.38
CA LYS A 183 16.02 -6.79 1.79
C LYS A 183 15.53 -7.60 2.99
N LYS A 184 15.39 -6.95 4.16
CA LYS A 184 14.93 -7.55 5.43
C LYS A 184 13.51 -8.19 5.35
N SER A 185 13.03 -8.48 4.15
CA SER A 185 11.74 -9.04 3.80
C SER A 185 11.73 -10.57 3.74
N VAL A 186 12.88 -11.25 3.89
CA VAL A 186 12.98 -12.72 3.78
C VAL A 186 13.49 -13.31 5.09
N ILE A 187 12.70 -14.21 5.67
CA ILE A 187 13.12 -15.05 6.80
C ILE A 187 13.98 -16.19 6.23
N ALA A 188 15.29 -16.08 6.41
CA ALA A 188 16.26 -17.05 5.89
C ALA A 188 16.70 -18.08 6.93
N SER A 189 16.36 -17.87 8.20
CA SER A 189 16.72 -18.76 9.31
C SER A 189 15.67 -18.73 10.44
N LEU A 190 15.76 -19.69 11.37
CA LEU A 190 14.98 -19.66 12.60
C LEU A 190 15.31 -18.43 13.46
N GLY A 191 16.56 -17.97 13.45
CA GLY A 191 16.97 -16.76 14.16
C GLY A 191 16.25 -15.52 13.63
N ASP A 192 16.13 -15.40 12.31
CA ASP A 192 15.42 -14.27 11.66
C ASP A 192 13.94 -14.26 12.06
N ALA A 193 13.29 -15.43 12.06
CA ALA A 193 11.90 -15.56 12.50
C ALA A 193 11.70 -15.12 13.96
N ILE A 194 12.60 -15.55 14.85
CA ILE A 194 12.56 -15.16 16.27
C ILE A 194 12.84 -13.66 16.43
N GLU A 195 13.74 -13.08 15.63
CA GLU A 195 14.00 -11.64 15.62
C GLU A 195 12.74 -10.85 15.22
N ASP A 196 12.03 -11.25 14.17
CA ASP A 196 10.81 -10.59 13.69
C ASP A 196 9.66 -10.69 14.71
N LEU A 197 9.47 -11.86 15.35
CA LEU A 197 8.50 -12.03 16.44
C LEU A 197 8.82 -11.10 17.61
N ASN A 198 10.09 -11.06 18.03
CA ASN A 198 10.56 -10.20 19.11
C ASN A 198 10.46 -8.70 18.77
N ALA A 199 10.77 -8.31 17.52
CA ALA A 199 10.60 -6.93 17.07
C ALA A 199 9.13 -6.51 17.12
N THR A 200 8.23 -7.38 16.69
CA THR A 200 6.78 -7.13 16.75
C THR A 200 6.31 -7.01 18.19
N ALA A 201 6.72 -7.94 19.08
CA ALA A 201 6.34 -7.91 20.49
C ALA A 201 6.76 -6.63 21.23
N ARG A 202 7.96 -6.11 20.93
CA ARG A 202 8.47 -4.86 21.56
C ARG A 202 7.67 -3.61 21.17
N ASN A 203 7.09 -3.60 19.97
CA ASN A 203 6.38 -2.46 19.41
C ASN A 203 4.85 -2.60 19.50
N LEU A 204 4.36 -3.67 20.12
CA LEU A 204 2.93 -3.94 20.26
C LEU A 204 2.40 -3.29 21.54
N HIS A 205 1.47 -2.37 21.40
CA HIS A 205 0.87 -1.61 22.49
C HIS A 205 -0.63 -1.84 22.56
N ALA A 206 -1.16 -2.02 23.78
CA ALA A 206 -2.61 -2.09 23.97
C ALA A 206 -3.24 -0.75 23.57
N ARG A 207 -4.44 -0.78 23.00
CA ARG A 207 -5.25 0.43 22.78
C ARG A 207 -6.71 0.14 23.01
N ALA A 208 -7.49 1.17 23.32
CA ALA A 208 -8.95 1.03 23.27
C ALA A 208 -9.43 0.96 21.81
N ASP A 209 -10.58 0.32 21.57
CA ASP A 209 -11.11 0.13 20.21
C ASP A 209 -11.41 1.46 19.51
N ASP A 210 -11.84 2.47 20.27
CA ASP A 210 -12.15 3.84 19.84
C ASP A 210 -10.96 4.80 19.91
N GLU A 211 -9.81 4.35 20.43
CA GLU A 211 -8.60 5.14 20.47
C GLU A 211 -7.98 5.25 19.06
N VAL A 212 -7.64 6.48 18.67
CA VAL A 212 -6.96 6.79 17.41
C VAL A 212 -5.53 7.25 17.71
N PRO A 213 -4.52 6.37 17.54
CA PRO A 213 -3.13 6.72 17.82
C PRO A 213 -2.60 7.83 16.91
N THR A 214 -1.88 8.78 17.47
CA THR A 214 -1.25 9.89 16.73
C THR A 214 0.21 9.61 16.35
N ALA A 215 0.75 8.48 16.79
CA ALA A 215 2.08 8.00 16.41
C ALA A 215 2.06 7.29 15.03
N PRO A 216 3.20 7.26 14.30
CA PRO A 216 3.36 6.41 13.13
C PRO A 216 3.23 4.93 13.50
N GLY A 217 2.41 4.19 12.76
CA GLY A 217 2.17 2.77 13.05
C GLY A 217 0.85 2.24 12.52
N VAL A 218 0.52 1.02 12.92
CA VAL A 218 -0.57 0.22 12.36
C VAL A 218 -1.57 -0.15 13.47
N CYS A 219 -2.84 0.23 13.31
CA CYS A 219 -3.92 -0.20 14.19
C CYS A 219 -4.35 -1.63 13.87
N LEU A 220 -4.38 -2.46 14.90
CA LEU A 220 -4.82 -3.85 14.91
C LEU A 220 -6.06 -3.98 15.81
N ASP A 221 -6.64 -5.17 15.89
CA ASP A 221 -7.66 -5.48 16.89
C ASP A 221 -7.07 -5.29 18.30
N GLY A 222 -7.67 -4.43 19.13
CA GLY A 222 -7.23 -4.15 20.52
C GLY A 222 -5.80 -3.62 20.72
N ALA A 223 -5.04 -3.41 19.65
CA ALA A 223 -3.62 -3.04 19.72
C ALA A 223 -3.19 -2.03 18.64
N PHE A 224 -2.04 -1.42 18.90
CA PHE A 224 -1.30 -0.56 18.00
C PHE A 224 0.12 -1.09 17.86
N LEU A 225 0.59 -1.24 16.62
CA LEU A 225 1.96 -1.60 16.31
C LEU A 225 2.73 -0.33 15.93
N ASP A 226 3.63 0.11 16.80
CA ASP A 226 4.46 1.29 16.59
C ASP A 226 5.43 1.06 15.41
N ASP A 227 5.46 2.00 14.48
CA ASP A 227 6.37 2.01 13.33
C ASP A 227 7.10 3.35 13.20
N SER A 228 7.37 4.01 14.33
CA SER A 228 8.07 5.29 14.38
C SER A 228 9.49 5.18 13.83
N SER A 229 10.10 4.00 13.90
CA SER A 229 11.42 3.71 13.33
C SER A 229 11.39 3.25 11.86
N GLY A 230 10.20 3.05 11.28
CA GLY A 230 10.03 2.60 9.89
C GLY A 230 10.50 1.16 9.64
N TRP A 231 10.41 0.29 10.65
CA TRP A 231 10.88 -1.09 10.59
C TRP A 231 9.91 -2.03 9.87
N LEU A 232 8.63 -1.66 9.76
CA LEU A 232 7.62 -2.48 9.08
C LEU A 232 7.83 -2.52 7.58
N THR A 233 8.10 -3.72 7.07
CA THR A 233 8.33 -3.97 5.64
C THR A 233 7.08 -4.49 4.94
N HIS A 234 6.24 -5.24 5.64
CA HIS A 234 5.04 -5.88 5.12
C HIS A 234 3.83 -5.58 5.97
N GLU A 235 2.74 -5.20 5.32
CA GLU A 235 1.46 -4.93 5.96
C GLU A 235 0.35 -5.48 5.06
N ARG A 236 -0.54 -6.28 5.63
CA ARG A 236 -1.84 -6.65 5.08
C ARG A 236 -2.87 -6.58 6.18
N ILE A 237 -3.80 -5.64 6.07
CA ILE A 237 -4.79 -5.32 7.10
C ILE A 237 -6.20 -5.60 6.54
N PRO A 238 -6.78 -6.77 6.85
CA PRO A 238 -8.18 -7.07 6.55
C PRO A 238 -9.10 -6.52 7.65
N LEU A 239 -10.17 -5.83 7.24
CA LEU A 239 -11.23 -5.31 8.10
C LEU A 239 -12.59 -5.71 7.53
N GLY A 240 -13.46 -6.25 8.37
CA GLY A 240 -14.87 -6.50 8.08
C GLY A 240 -15.78 -5.56 8.86
N ILE A 241 -16.88 -5.15 8.26
CA ILE A 241 -17.94 -4.36 8.91
C ILE A 241 -19.26 -5.10 8.71
N ARG A 242 -19.97 -5.32 9.82
CA ARG A 242 -21.29 -5.94 9.87
C ARG A 242 -22.30 -4.92 10.39
N LEU A 243 -23.38 -4.71 9.67
CA LEU A 243 -24.44 -3.78 10.06
C LEU A 243 -25.51 -4.52 10.86
N LYS A 244 -25.87 -4.01 12.04
CA LYS A 244 -26.88 -4.64 12.90
C LYS A 244 -28.27 -4.60 12.25
N GLU A 245 -28.57 -3.48 11.62
CA GLU A 245 -29.86 -3.18 10.99
C GLU A 245 -30.04 -3.91 9.65
N PHE A 246 -28.93 -4.27 8.99
CA PHE A 246 -28.90 -5.02 7.74
C PHE A 246 -27.87 -6.16 7.84
N PRO A 247 -28.21 -7.25 8.56
CA PRO A 247 -27.24 -8.30 8.91
C PRO A 247 -26.75 -9.11 7.70
N ASP A 248 -27.47 -9.09 6.58
CA ASP A 248 -27.07 -9.73 5.31
C ASP A 248 -26.11 -8.87 4.47
N VAL A 249 -25.79 -7.65 4.93
CA VAL A 249 -24.89 -6.71 4.24
C VAL A 249 -23.52 -6.73 4.89
N HIS A 250 -22.54 -7.17 4.12
CA HIS A 250 -21.19 -7.42 4.56
C HIS A 250 -20.22 -6.52 3.78
N ILE A 251 -19.45 -5.70 4.48
CA ILE A 251 -18.37 -4.90 3.88
C ILE A 251 -17.04 -5.50 4.31
N SER A 252 -16.10 -5.61 3.38
CA SER A 252 -14.71 -5.97 3.64
C SER A 252 -13.76 -4.94 3.02
N ILE A 253 -12.67 -4.68 3.71
CA ILE A 253 -11.59 -3.80 3.28
C ILE A 253 -10.30 -4.57 3.48
N ASP A 254 -9.48 -4.68 2.44
CA ASP A 254 -8.13 -5.22 2.50
C ASP A 254 -7.16 -4.13 2.05
N THR A 255 -6.23 -3.78 2.93
CA THR A 255 -5.10 -2.92 2.55
C THR A 255 -3.83 -3.73 2.58
N SER A 256 -3.01 -3.63 1.53
CA SER A 256 -1.79 -4.43 1.41
C SER A 256 -0.65 -3.64 0.78
N ARG A 257 0.51 -3.59 1.44
CA ARG A 257 1.70 -2.96 0.86
C ARG A 257 2.11 -3.71 -0.40
N ASN A 258 2.32 -2.96 -1.47
CA ASN A 258 2.65 -3.49 -2.80
C ASN A 258 4.08 -4.05 -2.94
N GLN A 259 4.92 -3.94 -1.90
CA GLN A 259 6.31 -4.43 -1.89
C GLN A 259 7.14 -3.94 -3.10
N GLY A 260 6.86 -2.73 -3.61
CA GLY A 260 7.52 -2.19 -4.78
C GLY A 260 7.01 -2.74 -6.13
N ARG A 261 5.93 -3.52 -6.16
CA ARG A 261 5.41 -4.21 -7.35
C ARG A 261 3.96 -3.86 -7.60
N LEU A 262 3.68 -3.25 -8.75
CA LEU A 262 2.32 -3.10 -9.27
C LEU A 262 2.14 -4.07 -10.44
N ILE A 263 1.14 -4.94 -10.35
CA ILE A 263 0.82 -5.90 -11.39
C ILE A 263 -0.44 -5.38 -12.10
N GLU A 264 -0.29 -4.70 -13.23
CA GLU A 264 -1.44 -4.11 -13.95
C GLU A 264 -2.53 -5.13 -14.28
N SER A 265 -2.15 -6.37 -14.61
CA SER A 265 -3.11 -7.42 -14.87
C SER A 265 -3.96 -7.79 -13.64
N SER A 266 -3.51 -7.51 -12.42
CA SER A 266 -4.29 -7.70 -11.20
C SER A 266 -5.23 -6.54 -10.89
N ALA A 267 -5.19 -5.42 -11.62
CA ALA A 267 -6.18 -4.34 -11.50
C ALA A 267 -7.62 -4.85 -11.75
N LEU A 268 -8.62 -4.16 -11.18
CA LEU A 268 -10.01 -4.63 -11.19
C LEU A 268 -10.59 -4.70 -12.61
N GLU A 269 -10.42 -3.66 -13.42
CA GLU A 269 -10.98 -3.65 -14.78
C GLU A 269 -10.44 -4.80 -15.66
N PRO A 270 -9.11 -5.05 -15.74
CA PRO A 270 -8.59 -6.23 -16.42
C PRO A 270 -9.11 -7.55 -15.87
N ARG A 271 -9.29 -7.67 -14.54
CA ARG A 271 -9.87 -8.87 -13.90
C ARG A 271 -11.31 -9.08 -14.34
N LEU A 272 -12.14 -8.04 -14.35
CA LEU A 272 -13.53 -8.10 -14.80
C LEU A 272 -13.64 -8.49 -16.27
N LYS A 273 -12.81 -7.89 -17.15
CA LYS A 273 -12.74 -8.24 -18.58
C LYS A 273 -12.37 -9.71 -18.79
N ARG A 274 -11.42 -10.23 -18.00
CA ARG A 274 -11.05 -11.66 -18.06
C ARG A 274 -12.14 -12.56 -17.51
N ALA A 275 -12.79 -12.17 -16.41
CA ALA A 275 -13.92 -12.92 -15.83
C ALA A 275 -15.07 -13.02 -16.85
N GLU A 276 -15.46 -11.91 -17.47
CA GLU A 276 -16.44 -11.84 -18.54
C GLU A 276 -16.10 -12.79 -19.71
N ALA A 277 -14.90 -12.65 -20.27
CA ALA A 277 -14.46 -13.47 -21.39
C ALA A 277 -14.44 -14.97 -21.04
N ASN A 278 -14.01 -15.33 -19.82
CA ASN A 278 -14.02 -16.71 -19.35
C ASN A 278 -15.45 -17.23 -19.17
N THR A 279 -16.35 -16.46 -18.55
CA THR A 279 -17.75 -16.85 -18.36
C THR A 279 -18.45 -17.09 -19.70
N ILE A 280 -18.25 -16.20 -20.68
CA ILE A 280 -18.79 -16.36 -22.04
C ILE A 280 -18.24 -17.64 -22.69
N ARG A 281 -16.92 -17.86 -22.60
CA ARG A 281 -16.26 -19.06 -23.15
C ARG A 281 -16.78 -20.36 -22.52
N MET A 282 -17.17 -20.33 -21.26
CA MET A 282 -17.72 -21.47 -20.52
C MET A 282 -19.24 -21.64 -20.71
N GLY A 283 -19.87 -20.88 -21.61
CA GLY A 283 -21.31 -20.98 -21.90
C GLY A 283 -22.21 -20.17 -20.97
N GLY A 284 -21.66 -19.42 -20.01
CA GLY A 284 -22.41 -18.58 -19.06
C GLY A 284 -22.78 -17.19 -19.60
N GLY A 285 -22.71 -16.97 -20.92
CA GLY A 285 -22.90 -15.66 -21.52
C GLY A 285 -24.30 -15.06 -21.32
N ASP A 286 -25.35 -15.89 -21.32
CA ASP A 286 -26.74 -15.46 -21.04
C ASP A 286 -26.89 -14.93 -19.62
N TRP A 287 -26.32 -15.65 -18.64
CA TRP A 287 -26.31 -15.23 -17.25
C TRP A 287 -25.52 -13.93 -17.07
N TYR A 288 -24.33 -13.82 -17.68
CA TYR A 288 -23.49 -12.62 -17.56
C TYR A 288 -24.21 -11.36 -18.07
N ARG A 289 -24.97 -11.47 -19.17
CA ARG A 289 -25.77 -10.36 -19.72
C ARG A 289 -26.89 -9.87 -18.81
N GLN A 290 -27.33 -10.70 -17.86
CA GLN A 290 -28.37 -10.34 -16.90
C GLN A 290 -27.81 -9.61 -15.66
N ILE A 291 -26.49 -9.49 -15.51
CA ILE A 291 -25.88 -8.67 -14.46
C ILE A 291 -26.23 -7.20 -14.71
N LYS A 292 -26.93 -6.59 -13.76
CA LYS A 292 -27.24 -5.17 -13.79
C LYS A 292 -26.05 -4.40 -13.22
N MET A 293 -25.28 -3.76 -14.10
CA MET A 293 -24.20 -2.86 -13.69
C MET A 293 -24.77 -1.52 -13.25
N LEU A 294 -24.77 -1.25 -11.95
CA LEU A 294 -25.27 -0.02 -11.34
C LEU A 294 -24.28 1.14 -11.50
N ARG A 295 -22.98 0.82 -11.43
CA ARG A 295 -21.89 1.76 -11.73
C ARG A 295 -20.64 0.99 -12.14
N ARG A 296 -19.84 1.58 -13.03
CA ARG A 296 -18.56 1.01 -13.45
C ARG A 296 -17.65 2.11 -14.00
N GLY A 297 -16.41 2.19 -13.54
CA GLY A 297 -15.45 3.18 -14.03
C GLY A 297 -14.39 3.58 -13.01
N ASP A 298 -13.55 4.55 -13.38
CA ASP A 298 -12.53 5.09 -12.48
C ASP A 298 -13.18 5.82 -11.29
N ARG A 299 -12.62 5.62 -10.10
CA ARG A 299 -13.04 6.30 -8.86
C ARG A 299 -11.82 6.73 -8.07
N GLN A 300 -11.99 7.83 -7.33
CA GLN A 300 -11.05 8.24 -6.30
C GLN A 300 -11.67 8.10 -4.92
N ILE A 301 -10.88 7.59 -3.98
CA ILE A 301 -11.16 7.56 -2.54
C ILE A 301 -9.92 8.15 -1.91
N GLU A 302 -10.00 9.23 -1.12
CA GLU A 302 -8.87 9.85 -0.41
C GLU A 302 -7.51 9.76 -1.16
N GLY A 303 -7.40 10.34 -2.36
CA GLY A 303 -6.16 10.32 -3.14
C GLY A 303 -5.71 8.95 -3.70
N TRP A 304 -6.35 7.83 -3.37
CA TRP A 304 -6.27 6.61 -4.17
C TRP A 304 -6.98 6.83 -5.49
N THR A 305 -6.34 6.42 -6.58
CA THR A 305 -6.99 6.29 -7.90
C THR A 305 -7.15 4.81 -8.18
N GLY A 306 -8.38 4.39 -8.46
CA GLY A 306 -8.72 3.00 -8.69
C GLY A 306 -9.90 2.86 -9.63
N TYR A 307 -10.41 1.64 -9.72
CA TYR A 307 -11.57 1.31 -10.52
C TYR A 307 -12.67 0.77 -9.62
N GLU A 308 -13.91 1.11 -9.94
CA GLU A 308 -15.12 0.66 -9.26
C GLU A 308 -16.00 -0.16 -10.22
N ALA A 309 -16.63 -1.20 -9.70
CA ALA A 309 -17.70 -1.93 -10.35
C ALA A 309 -18.75 -2.33 -9.31
N LEU A 310 -19.98 -1.86 -9.51
CA LEU A 310 -21.13 -2.13 -8.65
C LEU A 310 -22.12 -2.98 -9.46
N GLY A 311 -22.09 -4.29 -9.26
CA GLY A 311 -22.97 -5.23 -9.95
C GLY A 311 -24.11 -5.70 -9.05
N HIS A 312 -25.32 -5.80 -9.59
CA HIS A 312 -26.38 -6.65 -9.06
C HIS A 312 -26.43 -7.92 -9.93
N LEU A 313 -25.98 -9.03 -9.34
CA LEU A 313 -25.90 -10.34 -9.97
C LEU A 313 -27.27 -11.03 -9.90
N PRO A 314 -27.73 -11.64 -11.00
CA PRO A 314 -29.00 -12.34 -11.02
C PRO A 314 -28.88 -13.69 -10.32
N GLU A 315 -30.03 -14.24 -9.94
CA GLU A 315 -30.16 -15.53 -9.28
C GLU A 315 -29.56 -16.67 -10.12
N GLN A 316 -28.92 -17.62 -9.44
CA GLN A 316 -28.36 -18.86 -9.98
C GLN A 316 -28.78 -20.04 -9.11
N GLU A 317 -28.49 -21.26 -9.58
CA GLU A 317 -28.68 -22.46 -8.77
C GLU A 317 -27.96 -22.31 -7.42
N SER A 318 -28.73 -22.45 -6.33
CA SER A 318 -28.26 -22.33 -4.95
C SER A 318 -27.73 -20.95 -4.53
N VAL A 319 -27.86 -19.91 -5.36
CA VAL A 319 -27.40 -18.54 -5.07
C VAL A 319 -28.49 -17.53 -5.47
N SER A 320 -29.10 -16.89 -4.48
CA SER A 320 -30.02 -15.77 -4.68
C SER A 320 -29.33 -14.60 -5.40
N ALA A 321 -30.13 -13.80 -6.12
CA ALA A 321 -29.66 -12.52 -6.64
C ALA A 321 -29.03 -11.68 -5.50
N HIS A 322 -27.96 -10.95 -5.79
CA HIS A 322 -27.25 -10.16 -4.77
C HIS A 322 -26.41 -9.06 -5.40
N HIS A 323 -26.03 -8.08 -4.59
CA HIS A 323 -25.04 -7.09 -4.96
C HIS A 323 -23.63 -7.62 -4.68
N ASP A 324 -22.72 -7.42 -5.63
CA ASP A 324 -21.28 -7.62 -5.48
C ASP A 324 -20.57 -6.36 -5.97
N PHE A 325 -20.21 -5.52 -5.02
CA PHE A 325 -19.62 -4.21 -5.25
C PHE A 325 -18.15 -4.27 -4.91
N GLN A 326 -17.32 -3.69 -5.77
CA GLN A 326 -15.89 -3.63 -5.54
C GLN A 326 -15.30 -2.31 -6.01
N PHE A 327 -14.44 -1.74 -5.17
CA PHE A 327 -13.45 -0.74 -5.57
C PHE A 327 -12.06 -1.32 -5.34
N MET A 328 -11.18 -1.18 -6.32
CA MET A 328 -9.79 -1.55 -6.15
C MET A 328 -8.84 -0.48 -6.70
N SER A 329 -7.89 -0.08 -5.86
CA SER A 329 -6.72 0.69 -6.26
C SER A 329 -5.48 -0.18 -6.05
N LEU A 330 -4.62 -0.26 -7.07
CA LEU A 330 -3.29 -0.87 -6.90
C LEU A 330 -2.38 0.00 -6.02
N GLY A 331 -2.74 1.26 -5.74
CA GLY A 331 -1.94 2.16 -4.93
C GLY A 331 -0.59 2.53 -5.55
N HIS A 332 0.34 2.93 -4.71
CA HIS A 332 1.71 3.29 -5.05
C HIS A 332 2.67 2.14 -4.64
N PRO A 333 3.76 1.89 -5.38
CA PRO A 333 4.67 0.78 -5.10
C PRO A 333 5.37 0.89 -3.74
N THR A 334 5.66 2.11 -3.27
CA THR A 334 6.51 2.35 -2.10
C THR A 334 5.89 3.24 -1.02
N ASP A 335 4.71 3.82 -1.25
CA ASP A 335 4.09 4.73 -0.28
C ASP A 335 3.19 3.91 0.66
N PRO A 336 3.51 3.82 1.96
CA PRO A 336 2.72 3.08 2.94
C PRO A 336 1.36 3.73 3.25
N LEU A 337 1.15 4.98 2.86
CA LEU A 337 -0.13 5.69 2.97
C LEU A 337 -0.98 5.58 1.71
N LYS A 338 -0.43 4.95 0.65
CA LYS A 338 -1.13 4.57 -0.58
C LYS A 338 -0.83 3.10 -0.95
N PRO A 339 -1.08 2.11 -0.06
CA PRO A 339 -1.00 0.70 -0.40
C PRO A 339 -2.09 0.32 -1.41
N LEU A 340 -2.08 -0.94 -1.86
CA LEU A 340 -3.26 -1.53 -2.48
C LEU A 340 -4.43 -1.39 -1.52
N LEU A 341 -5.58 -0.99 -2.06
CA LEU A 341 -6.84 -0.86 -1.35
C LEU A 341 -7.89 -1.63 -2.14
N ASP A 342 -8.43 -2.69 -1.56
CA ASP A 342 -9.55 -3.48 -2.07
C ASP A 342 -10.70 -3.34 -1.09
N VAL A 343 -11.81 -2.74 -1.55
CA VAL A 343 -13.03 -2.57 -0.77
C VAL A 343 -14.12 -3.35 -1.47
N GLN A 344 -14.83 -4.21 -0.75
CA GLN A 344 -15.94 -4.98 -1.26
C GLN A 344 -17.18 -4.82 -0.38
N MET A 345 -18.35 -4.84 -1.00
CA MET A 345 -19.63 -4.93 -0.30
C MET A 345 -20.51 -5.96 -0.98
N GLN A 346 -21.01 -6.89 -0.19
CA GLN A 346 -21.85 -7.99 -0.63
C GLN A 346 -23.15 -8.03 0.18
N THR A 347 -24.25 -8.41 -0.46
CA THR A 347 -25.58 -8.52 0.18
C THR A 347 -26.11 -9.94 0.14
N GLY A 348 -27.17 -10.24 0.90
CA GLY A 348 -27.73 -11.58 0.97
C GLY A 348 -26.77 -12.59 1.61
N VAL A 349 -25.81 -12.13 2.42
CA VAL A 349 -24.79 -13.00 3.04
C VAL A 349 -25.35 -13.68 4.28
N ALA A 350 -25.22 -14.99 4.37
CA ALA A 350 -25.47 -15.77 5.59
C ALA A 350 -24.62 -17.05 5.57
N ASP A 351 -24.26 -17.56 6.75
CA ASP A 351 -23.41 -18.75 6.92
C ASP A 351 -22.09 -18.70 6.12
N ASN A 352 -21.46 -17.52 6.05
CA ASN A 352 -20.27 -17.25 5.25
C ASN A 352 -20.44 -17.51 3.73
N MET A 353 -21.68 -17.48 3.23
CA MET A 353 -21.98 -17.61 1.80
C MET A 353 -22.73 -16.38 1.29
N VAL A 354 -22.28 -15.85 0.16
CA VAL A 354 -22.92 -14.72 -0.54
C VAL A 354 -24.16 -15.23 -1.29
N GLY A 355 -25.22 -14.42 -1.34
CA GLY A 355 -26.46 -14.80 -2.02
C GLY A 355 -27.16 -15.99 -1.39
N LYS A 356 -26.96 -16.25 -0.09
CA LYS A 356 -27.70 -17.30 0.64
C LYS A 356 -29.19 -16.99 0.68
N HIS A 357 -29.55 -15.72 0.75
CA HIS A 357 -30.92 -15.20 0.68
C HIS A 357 -30.97 -13.94 -0.20
N ARG A 358 -32.19 -13.48 -0.51
CA ARG A 358 -32.38 -12.22 -1.24
C ARG A 358 -31.91 -11.02 -0.39
N PRO A 359 -31.35 -9.96 -1.00
CA PRO A 359 -30.86 -8.77 -0.29
C PRO A 359 -31.98 -8.07 0.48
N SER A 360 -31.67 -7.59 1.68
CA SER A 360 -32.60 -6.77 2.48
C SER A 360 -32.70 -5.31 1.99
N ILE A 361 -31.79 -4.90 1.12
CA ILE A 361 -31.67 -3.54 0.57
C ILE A 361 -31.86 -3.50 -0.95
N THR A 362 -32.43 -2.39 -1.43
CA THR A 362 -32.61 -2.10 -2.86
C THR A 362 -31.29 -1.70 -3.53
N ASP A 363 -31.25 -1.69 -4.86
CA ASP A 363 -30.09 -1.23 -5.64
C ASP A 363 -29.68 0.21 -5.25
N GLU A 364 -30.66 1.11 -5.13
CA GLU A 364 -30.43 2.50 -4.78
C GLU A 364 -29.86 2.64 -3.37
N GLU A 365 -30.37 1.85 -2.41
CA GLU A 365 -29.86 1.82 -1.04
C GLU A 365 -28.47 1.18 -0.95
N ALA A 366 -28.20 0.12 -1.71
CA ALA A 366 -26.88 -0.48 -1.79
C ALA A 366 -25.86 0.53 -2.29
N VAL A 367 -26.16 1.25 -3.38
CA VAL A 367 -25.28 2.29 -3.92
C VAL A 367 -25.10 3.45 -2.93
N ALA A 368 -26.15 3.90 -2.25
CA ALA A 368 -26.08 4.97 -1.26
C ALA A 368 -25.24 4.57 -0.02
N LEU A 369 -25.42 3.35 0.48
CA LEU A 369 -24.65 2.80 1.59
C LEU A 369 -23.17 2.68 1.22
N TRP A 370 -22.88 2.13 0.04
CA TRP A 370 -21.55 2.03 -0.53
C TRP A 370 -20.85 3.39 -0.61
N ASP A 371 -21.52 4.39 -1.20
CA ASP A 371 -20.98 5.74 -1.34
C ASP A 371 -20.70 6.36 0.03
N LYS A 372 -21.64 6.23 0.97
CA LYS A 372 -21.52 6.80 2.31
C LYS A 372 -20.31 6.22 3.06
N LEU A 373 -20.15 4.90 3.11
CA LEU A 373 -19.06 4.26 3.84
C LEU A 373 -17.69 4.55 3.20
N THR A 374 -17.57 4.31 1.88
CA THR A 374 -16.30 4.48 1.16
C THR A 374 -15.80 5.92 1.16
N SER A 375 -16.71 6.90 1.20
CA SER A 375 -16.34 8.33 1.27
C SER A 375 -15.64 8.75 2.57
N THR A 376 -15.69 7.92 3.61
CA THR A 376 -15.08 8.21 4.92
C THR A 376 -13.73 7.53 5.13
N ILE A 377 -13.31 6.68 4.19
CA ILE A 377 -11.99 6.04 4.22
C ILE A 377 -10.94 7.13 4.02
N ARG A 378 -10.02 7.26 4.97
CA ARG A 378 -9.01 8.32 4.99
C ARG A 378 -7.73 7.89 5.69
N VAL A 379 -6.64 8.62 5.46
CA VAL A 379 -5.38 8.38 6.18
C VAL A 379 -5.54 8.82 7.64
N ARG A 380 -5.02 8.02 8.59
CA ARG A 380 -4.98 8.42 10.00
C ARG A 380 -3.98 9.57 10.17
N PRO A 381 -4.38 10.69 10.79
CA PRO A 381 -3.46 11.77 11.11
C PRO A 381 -2.35 11.28 12.06
N VAL A 382 -1.11 11.68 11.77
CA VAL A 382 0.07 11.41 12.60
C VAL A 382 0.67 12.76 12.98
N GLY A 383 1.06 12.91 14.26
CA GLY A 383 1.22 14.22 14.89
C GLY A 383 -0.14 14.74 15.39
N GLY A 384 -0.20 15.18 16.65
CA GLY A 384 -1.47 15.45 17.35
C GLY A 384 -2.44 16.41 16.64
N PRO A 385 -3.70 16.50 17.11
CA PRO A 385 -4.73 17.33 16.50
C PRO A 385 -4.35 18.82 16.64
N GLY A 386 -3.64 19.33 15.64
CA GLY A 386 -3.14 20.71 15.59
C GLY A 386 -2.68 21.19 14.22
N THR A 387 -2.73 20.36 13.17
CA THR A 387 -2.35 20.79 11.80
C THR A 387 -3.38 20.41 10.72
N GLY A 388 -4.50 19.80 11.11
CA GLY A 388 -5.67 19.70 10.24
C GLY A 388 -6.39 21.04 10.17
N LYS A 389 -6.10 21.85 9.14
CA LYS A 389 -6.84 23.07 8.80
C LYS A 389 -8.35 22.78 8.71
N ALA A 390 -9.09 23.05 9.78
CA ALA A 390 -10.43 23.59 9.63
C ALA A 390 -10.26 24.97 8.98
N ALA A 391 -11.03 25.25 7.94
CA ALA A 391 -11.10 26.57 7.34
C ALA A 391 -11.67 27.56 8.38
N SER A 392 -10.80 28.15 9.20
CA SER A 392 -11.12 29.33 9.99
C SER A 392 -10.79 30.56 9.14
N ASN A 393 -11.83 31.32 8.78
CA ASN A 393 -11.74 32.61 8.09
C ASN A 393 -11.22 33.71 9.04
N ASP A 394 -10.06 33.52 9.64
CA ASP A 394 -9.35 34.57 10.36
C ASP A 394 -7.98 34.84 9.70
N PRO A 395 -7.61 36.09 9.39
CA PRO A 395 -6.35 36.39 8.72
C PRO A 395 -5.16 36.09 9.66
N LEU A 396 -4.28 35.17 9.27
CA LEU A 396 -3.02 34.92 9.97
C LEU A 396 -1.90 35.91 9.57
N PRO A 397 -0.90 36.15 10.43
CA PRO A 397 0.17 37.15 10.24
C PRO A 397 1.16 36.81 9.10
N PRO A 398 1.89 37.81 8.54
CA PRO A 398 2.51 37.71 7.20
C PRO A 398 3.72 36.78 7.01
N HIS A 399 4.16 35.98 7.99
CA HIS A 399 5.44 35.25 7.87
C HIS A 399 5.45 33.81 8.40
N ALA A 400 4.29 33.17 8.56
CA ALA A 400 4.25 31.73 8.81
C ALA A 400 4.47 30.96 7.49
N PRO A 401 5.39 29.97 7.43
CA PRO A 401 5.58 29.18 6.21
C PRO A 401 4.30 28.41 5.85
N SER A 402 3.87 28.54 4.59
CA SER A 402 2.68 27.91 4.00
C SER A 402 2.81 26.38 3.87
N ALA A 403 4.03 25.84 3.86
CA ALA A 403 4.33 24.40 3.80
C ALA A 403 5.50 23.99 4.72
N PRO A 404 5.48 22.77 5.29
CA PRO A 404 6.55 22.25 6.16
C PRO A 404 7.82 21.88 5.36
N LEU A 405 8.98 21.82 6.03
CA LEU A 405 10.18 21.21 5.44
C LEU A 405 9.91 19.73 5.11
N GLY A 406 10.42 19.26 3.99
CA GLY A 406 10.11 17.95 3.42
C GLY A 406 8.92 17.96 2.45
N GLU A 407 8.21 19.09 2.29
CA GLU A 407 7.14 19.24 1.30
C GLU A 407 7.61 18.84 -0.10
N LEU A 408 6.75 18.14 -0.85
CA LEU A 408 7.04 17.66 -2.19
C LEU A 408 6.29 18.47 -3.25
N ALA A 409 7.01 18.99 -4.25
CA ALA A 409 6.41 19.72 -5.35
C ALA A 409 6.89 19.18 -6.70
N ALA A 410 5.96 18.67 -7.50
CA ALA A 410 6.24 18.16 -8.83
C ALA A 410 6.59 19.28 -9.82
N THR A 411 7.52 19.01 -10.73
CA THR A 411 7.83 19.89 -11.87
C THR A 411 6.55 20.31 -12.61
N GLY A 412 6.39 21.60 -12.89
CA GLY A 412 5.20 22.16 -13.55
C GLY A 412 4.10 22.65 -12.60
N ARG A 413 4.12 22.29 -11.31
CA ARG A 413 3.22 22.86 -10.29
C ARG A 413 3.69 24.24 -9.85
N GLN A 414 2.80 25.05 -9.29
CA GLN A 414 3.23 26.25 -8.58
C GLN A 414 3.90 25.86 -7.26
N CYS A 415 5.02 26.51 -6.96
CA CYS A 415 5.78 26.29 -5.75
C CYS A 415 4.92 26.67 -4.54
N PRO A 416 4.65 25.74 -3.61
CA PRO A 416 3.77 26.00 -2.48
C PRO A 416 4.44 26.84 -1.38
N GLN A 417 5.77 27.02 -1.45
CA GLN A 417 6.54 27.69 -0.42
C GLN A 417 7.89 28.17 -0.94
N THR A 418 8.22 29.43 -0.65
CA THR A 418 9.55 29.99 -0.94
C THR A 418 10.61 29.27 -0.12
N GLY A 419 11.66 28.77 -0.79
CA GLY A 419 12.78 28.12 -0.13
C GLY A 419 13.74 27.39 -1.06
N TRP A 420 14.67 26.65 -0.47
CA TRP A 420 15.60 25.77 -1.18
C TRP A 420 14.99 24.39 -1.39
N TRP A 421 14.96 23.96 -2.65
CA TRP A 421 14.36 22.71 -3.08
C TRP A 421 15.41 21.76 -3.64
N GLN A 422 15.31 20.47 -3.31
CA GLN A 422 16.20 19.42 -3.79
C GLN A 422 15.50 18.45 -4.73
N CYS A 423 16.16 18.11 -5.83
CA CYS A 423 15.85 16.98 -6.68
C CYS A 423 16.61 15.73 -6.20
N PRO A 424 15.94 14.57 -6.07
CA PRO A 424 16.58 13.32 -5.66
C PRO A 424 17.40 12.62 -6.77
N ASP A 425 17.37 13.11 -8.02
CA ASP A 425 18.02 12.44 -9.16
C ASP A 425 19.54 12.67 -9.21
N VAL A 426 20.29 11.57 -9.12
CA VAL A 426 21.76 11.53 -9.25
C VAL A 426 22.20 11.92 -10.68
N GLY A 427 22.89 13.06 -10.81
CA GLY A 427 23.44 13.55 -12.08
C GLY A 427 22.94 14.94 -12.52
N ALA A 428 22.18 15.64 -11.67
CA ALA A 428 21.82 17.04 -11.86
C ALA A 428 23.04 17.97 -11.75
N ILE A 429 23.12 18.98 -12.61
CA ILE A 429 24.31 19.83 -12.80
C ILE A 429 24.69 20.63 -11.54
N ASP A 430 23.70 21.11 -10.79
CA ASP A 430 23.89 21.98 -9.62
C ASP A 430 23.74 21.20 -8.29
N GLY A 431 24.05 19.90 -8.28
CA GLY A 431 23.83 19.03 -7.11
C GLY A 431 22.34 18.76 -6.81
N GLY A 432 21.45 19.19 -7.71
CA GLY A 432 20.01 19.04 -7.58
C GLY A 432 19.35 20.09 -6.66
N HIS A 433 20.06 21.13 -6.22
CA HIS A 433 19.50 22.16 -5.33
C HIS A 433 19.11 23.44 -6.08
N ARG A 434 17.95 24.00 -5.76
CA ARG A 434 17.48 25.25 -6.37
C ARG A 434 16.59 26.05 -5.43
N PHE A 435 16.85 27.36 -5.33
CA PHE A 435 15.94 28.28 -4.67
C PHE A 435 14.75 28.61 -5.57
N ILE A 436 13.53 28.44 -5.05
CA ILE A 436 12.29 28.67 -5.80
C ILE A 436 11.35 29.48 -4.90
N ARG A 437 10.72 30.52 -5.47
CA ARG A 437 9.77 31.37 -4.75
C ARG A 437 8.36 30.80 -4.87
N GLU A 438 7.57 30.96 -3.82
CA GLU A 438 6.14 30.63 -3.79
C GLU A 438 5.43 31.21 -5.02
N GLY A 439 4.55 30.42 -5.64
CA GLY A 439 3.86 30.76 -6.88
C GLY A 439 4.68 30.54 -8.17
N GLN A 440 6.01 30.43 -8.12
CA GLN A 440 6.80 30.10 -9.32
C GLN A 440 6.57 28.66 -9.77
N VAL A 441 6.59 28.42 -11.07
CA VAL A 441 6.45 27.06 -11.62
C VAL A 441 7.72 26.26 -11.31
N MET A 442 7.55 25.09 -10.68
CA MET A 442 8.64 24.17 -10.37
C MET A 442 9.37 23.74 -11.66
N PRO A 443 10.68 23.97 -11.79
CA PRO A 443 11.39 23.82 -13.05
C PRO A 443 11.76 22.36 -13.35
N LYS A 444 12.04 22.06 -14.62
CA LYS A 444 12.68 20.80 -15.05
C LYS A 444 14.14 20.78 -14.60
N VAL A 445 14.69 19.58 -14.40
CA VAL A 445 16.09 19.37 -14.03
C VAL A 445 16.88 18.90 -15.25
N ALA A 446 18.04 19.52 -15.46
CA ALA A 446 19.02 19.10 -16.45
C ALA A 446 19.89 17.98 -15.86
N ILE A 447 19.77 16.77 -16.41
CA ILE A 447 20.60 15.63 -16.04
C ILE A 447 21.65 15.42 -17.13
N VAL A 448 22.91 15.23 -16.71
CA VAL A 448 24.00 14.88 -17.61
C VAL A 448 23.88 13.40 -17.98
N GLY A 449 23.65 13.11 -19.26
CA GLY A 449 23.58 11.75 -19.76
C GLY A 449 24.98 11.14 -19.94
N LYS A 450 25.06 9.79 -19.95
CA LYS A 450 26.29 9.11 -20.35
C LYS A 450 26.56 9.36 -21.84
N PRO A 451 27.71 9.95 -22.23
CA PRO A 451 28.01 10.22 -23.63
C PRO A 451 28.26 8.92 -24.40
N SER A 452 27.79 8.86 -25.64
CA SER A 452 28.13 7.79 -26.58
C SER A 452 29.62 7.84 -26.97
N LEU A 453 30.15 6.75 -27.55
CA LEU A 453 31.55 6.66 -28.00
C LEU A 453 31.93 7.80 -28.97
N TRP A 454 31.02 8.19 -29.86
CA TRP A 454 31.23 9.27 -30.82
C TRP A 454 31.21 10.66 -30.17
N GLN A 455 30.34 10.86 -29.17
CA GLN A 455 30.28 12.11 -28.38
C GLN A 455 31.49 12.28 -27.46
N ARG A 456 32.03 11.17 -26.94
CA ARG A 456 33.31 11.18 -26.21
C ARG A 456 34.47 11.63 -27.09
N LEU A 457 34.50 11.18 -28.35
CA LEU A 457 35.53 11.55 -29.32
C LEU A 457 35.48 13.05 -29.70
N LYS A 458 34.29 13.66 -29.63
CA LYS A 458 34.06 15.10 -29.92
C LYS A 458 34.07 16.00 -28.68
N GLY A 459 34.21 15.45 -27.48
CA GLY A 459 34.14 16.21 -26.22
C GLY A 459 32.73 16.71 -25.84
N GLU A 460 31.67 16.17 -26.44
CA GLU A 460 30.29 16.60 -26.21
C GLU A 460 29.69 15.93 -24.96
N ARG A 461 29.04 16.73 -24.10
CA ARG A 461 28.28 16.25 -22.92
C ARG A 461 26.77 16.31 -23.22
N PRO A 462 26.07 15.18 -23.42
CA PRO A 462 24.64 15.21 -23.69
C PRO A 462 23.86 15.61 -22.43
N MET A 463 22.96 16.58 -22.57
CA MET A 463 22.11 17.10 -21.50
C MET A 463 20.65 16.74 -21.81
N ARG A 464 19.92 16.22 -20.82
CA ARG A 464 18.48 15.96 -20.95
C ARG A 464 17.72 16.69 -19.86
N GLN A 465 16.70 17.45 -20.25
CA GLN A 465 15.74 18.04 -19.31
C GLN A 465 14.71 16.97 -18.93
N THR A 466 14.55 16.68 -17.64
CA THR A 466 13.55 15.73 -17.14
C THR A 466 12.64 16.38 -16.09
N ALA A 467 11.41 15.88 -16.00
CA ALA A 467 10.52 16.21 -14.89
C ALA A 467 10.92 15.40 -13.65
N THR A 468 10.83 16.02 -12.48
CA THR A 468 11.16 15.42 -11.18
C THR A 468 10.21 15.93 -10.09
N VAL A 469 10.31 15.34 -8.90
CA VAL A 469 9.65 15.83 -7.68
C VAL A 469 10.70 16.48 -6.79
N TRP A 470 10.46 17.74 -6.45
CA TRP A 470 11.35 18.51 -5.60
C TRP A 470 10.95 18.38 -4.13
N THR A 471 11.92 18.38 -3.22
CA THR A 471 11.71 18.36 -1.76
C THR A 471 12.17 19.68 -1.14
N LEU A 472 11.34 20.34 -0.34
CA LEU A 472 11.72 21.57 0.37
C LEU A 472 12.69 21.24 1.52
N LEU A 473 13.88 21.83 1.50
CA LEU A 473 14.92 21.60 2.51
C LEU A 473 15.05 22.74 3.52
N SER A 474 14.85 23.99 3.09
CA SER A 474 14.96 25.13 3.99
C SER A 474 14.18 26.36 3.50
N TYR A 475 13.75 27.19 4.44
CA TYR A 475 13.09 28.48 4.18
C TYR A 475 14.09 29.63 3.97
N ALA A 476 15.40 29.36 4.01
CA ALA A 476 16.43 30.38 4.06
C ALA A 476 16.41 31.25 2.79
N PRO A 477 16.47 32.59 2.91
CA PRO A 477 16.56 33.47 1.75
C PRO A 477 17.84 33.20 0.97
N MET A 478 17.78 33.44 -0.35
CA MET A 478 18.93 33.33 -1.25
C MET A 478 20.13 34.09 -0.66
N PRO A 479 21.34 33.51 -0.59
CA PRO A 479 22.51 34.31 -0.24
C PRO A 479 22.66 35.40 -1.29
N ASP A 480 22.80 36.65 -0.84
CA ASP A 480 23.18 37.75 -1.71
C ASP A 480 24.46 37.35 -2.44
N THR A 481 24.49 37.59 -3.74
CA THR A 481 25.57 37.22 -4.68
C THR A 481 26.89 37.96 -4.43
N ALA A 482 27.23 38.29 -3.17
CA ALA A 482 28.45 38.97 -2.77
C ALA A 482 29.51 38.03 -2.17
N ASP A 483 29.16 36.84 -1.65
CA ASP A 483 30.12 35.93 -1.00
C ASP A 483 30.20 34.54 -1.64
N ALA A 484 30.22 34.49 -2.97
CA ALA A 484 30.65 33.29 -3.69
C ALA A 484 32.19 33.23 -3.74
N SER A 485 32.84 33.07 -2.60
CA SER A 485 34.21 32.55 -2.52
C SER A 485 34.56 32.11 -1.10
N ALA A 486 34.99 30.86 -1.02
CA ALA A 486 35.65 30.20 0.11
C ALA A 486 34.74 29.53 1.17
N LEU A 487 34.66 28.19 1.10
CA LEU A 487 35.24 27.21 2.05
C LEU A 487 34.55 25.83 1.91
N PRO A 488 35.14 24.72 2.38
CA PRO A 488 36.35 24.08 1.88
C PRO A 488 36.07 22.65 1.36
N SER A 489 36.75 22.27 0.28
CA SER A 489 36.78 20.89 -0.23
C SER A 489 37.52 19.97 0.76
N SER A 490 36.80 19.03 1.38
CA SER A 490 37.42 17.93 2.12
C SER A 490 38.22 17.04 1.16
N ALA A 491 39.55 17.02 1.34
CA ALA A 491 40.48 16.19 0.59
C ALA A 491 40.27 14.68 0.88
N PRO A 492 40.53 13.79 -0.10
CA PRO A 492 40.45 12.36 0.12
C PRO A 492 41.67 11.84 0.89
N VAL A 493 41.40 11.05 1.93
CA VAL A 493 42.37 10.28 2.71
C VAL A 493 43.07 9.26 1.81
N LYS A 494 44.40 9.38 1.69
CA LYS A 494 45.26 8.35 1.13
C LYS A 494 45.54 7.29 2.21
N THR A 495 45.29 6.03 1.87
CA THR A 495 45.81 4.87 2.59
C THR A 495 47.26 4.65 2.17
N ASP A 496 48.18 4.69 3.13
CA ASP A 496 49.60 4.39 2.94
C ASP A 496 49.83 2.90 2.65
N GLY A 497 50.73 2.65 1.70
CA GLY A 497 51.33 1.35 1.44
C GLY A 497 52.84 1.44 1.68
N GLU A 498 53.28 0.70 2.68
CA GLU A 498 54.64 0.41 3.15
C GLU A 498 55.73 0.24 2.07
N ARG A 499 56.92 0.80 2.32
CA ARG A 499 58.24 0.15 2.23
C ARG A 499 59.40 1.10 2.49
N ALA A 500 60.12 0.86 3.60
CA ALA A 500 61.58 0.81 3.79
C ALA A 500 61.91 1.22 5.23
#